data_AF-A0A2N1PH96-F1
#
_entry.id   AF-A0A2N1PH96-F1
#
_cell.length_a   1.000
_cell.length_b   1.000
_cell.length_c   1.000
_cell.angle_alpha   90.00
_cell.angle_beta   90.00
_cell.angle_gamma   90.00
#
_symmetry.space_group_name_H-M   'P 1'
#
loop_
_entity.id
_entity.type
_entity.pdbx_description
1 polymer ?
#
loop_
_entity_poly.entity_id
_entity_poly.type
_entity_poly.pdbx_seq_one_letter_code
_entity_poly.pdbx_strand_id
1 'polypeptide(L)'
;MKKLESFLNSGLYIFIIFLITFVSWSFYHDTPPHLFNLYNMIGLFILIAINTLVLASFKNTLYSLPTIISFLFIINKATISFESVSAFGFPLFAFSVFLLGPLIHFIRFKPKMKKGIFFLGFGLIALSYLIPLIYTPFEIAAIPVSLMGTLFFGVYVFYSSTMK
;
A
#
# COMPACT_ATOMS: atom_id res chain seq x y z
N MET A 1 14.47 -21.25 -0.33
CA MET A 1 14.35 -19.86 -0.83
C MET A 1 14.40 -19.75 -2.36
N LYS A 2 15.38 -20.34 -3.07
CA LYS A 2 15.49 -20.23 -4.54
C LYS A 2 14.21 -20.64 -5.32
N LYS A 3 13.53 -21.71 -4.92
CA LYS A 3 12.25 -22.13 -5.54
C LYS A 3 11.12 -21.10 -5.36
N LEU A 4 11.03 -20.49 -4.17
CA LEU A 4 10.04 -19.46 -3.87
C LEU A 4 10.33 -18.17 -4.65
N GLU A 5 11.60 -17.81 -4.76
CA GLU A 5 12.03 -16.68 -5.58
C GLU A 5 11.76 -16.91 -7.08
N SER A 6 11.98 -18.13 -7.56
CA SER A 6 11.61 -18.52 -8.93
C SER A 6 10.09 -18.44 -9.16
N PHE A 7 9.29 -18.79 -8.16
CA PHE A 7 7.84 -18.64 -8.22
C PHE A 7 7.43 -17.16 -8.27
N LEU A 8 8.01 -16.30 -7.41
CA LEU A 8 7.72 -14.86 -7.42
C LEU A 8 8.14 -14.15 -8.73
N ASN A 9 9.12 -14.71 -9.45
CA ASN A 9 9.52 -14.26 -10.78
C ASN A 9 8.67 -14.84 -11.92
N SER A 10 7.71 -15.72 -11.62
CA SER A 10 6.91 -16.39 -12.66
C SER A 10 5.66 -15.60 -13.02
N GLY A 11 5.21 -15.74 -14.27
CA GLY A 11 3.89 -15.24 -14.69
C GLY A 11 2.73 -15.87 -13.91
N LEU A 12 2.93 -17.07 -13.33
CA LEU A 12 1.93 -17.72 -12.49
C LEU A 12 1.67 -16.95 -11.19
N TYR A 13 2.71 -16.43 -10.54
CA TYR A 13 2.53 -15.58 -9.35
C TYR A 13 1.73 -14.33 -9.69
N ILE A 14 2.09 -13.65 -10.78
CA ILE A 14 1.39 -12.46 -11.27
C ILE A 14 -0.09 -12.80 -11.52
N PHE A 15 -0.35 -13.89 -12.23
CA PHE A 15 -1.72 -14.37 -12.50
C PHE A 15 -2.50 -14.65 -11.22
N ILE A 16 -1.91 -15.34 -10.23
CA ILE A 16 -2.57 -15.63 -8.95
C ILE A 16 -2.95 -14.34 -8.22
N ILE A 17 -2.05 -13.37 -8.16
CA ILE A 17 -2.31 -12.08 -7.51
C ILE A 17 -3.47 -11.36 -8.20
N PHE A 18 -3.45 -11.25 -9.52
CA PHE A 18 -4.54 -10.61 -10.25
C PHE A 18 -5.85 -11.41 -10.21
N LEU A 19 -5.81 -12.73 -10.09
CA LEU A 19 -7.00 -13.55 -9.91
C LEU A 19 -7.65 -13.27 -8.55
N ILE A 20 -6.85 -13.17 -7.47
CA ILE A 20 -7.34 -12.76 -6.14
C ILE A 20 -8.00 -11.38 -6.26
N THR A 21 -7.34 -10.43 -6.93
CA THR A 21 -7.85 -9.07 -7.14
C THR A 21 -9.16 -9.07 -7.90
N PHE A 22 -9.24 -9.83 -8.99
CA PHE A 22 -10.45 -9.97 -9.80
C PHE A 22 -11.60 -10.50 -8.94
N VAL A 23 -11.43 -11.66 -8.30
CA VAL A 23 -12.48 -12.28 -7.46
C VAL A 23 -12.94 -11.36 -6.33
N SER A 24 -12.00 -10.62 -5.72
CA SER A 24 -12.30 -9.66 -4.65
C SER A 24 -13.09 -8.44 -5.11
N TRP A 25 -13.17 -8.20 -6.42
CA TRP A 25 -13.84 -7.05 -7.02
C TRP A 25 -15.05 -7.42 -7.89
N SER A 26 -15.14 -8.65 -8.40
CA SER A 26 -16.17 -9.10 -9.37
C SER A 26 -17.61 -8.97 -8.89
N PHE A 27 -17.87 -8.85 -7.59
CA PHE A 27 -19.21 -8.91 -7.01
C PHE A 27 -19.77 -7.56 -6.52
N TYR A 28 -19.25 -6.45 -7.06
CA TYR A 28 -19.61 -5.08 -6.62
C TYR A 28 -21.08 -4.72 -6.76
N HIS A 29 -21.74 -5.15 -7.83
CA HIS A 29 -23.11 -4.74 -8.14
C HIS A 29 -24.18 -5.72 -7.63
N ASP A 30 -23.90 -7.02 -7.62
CA ASP A 30 -24.91 -8.07 -7.36
C ASP A 30 -24.97 -8.51 -5.90
N THR A 31 -24.13 -7.94 -5.03
CA THR A 31 -24.03 -8.34 -3.62
C THR A 31 -24.49 -7.21 -2.71
N PRO A 32 -25.28 -7.50 -1.66
CA PRO A 32 -25.60 -6.50 -0.64
C PRO A 32 -24.34 -5.76 -0.17
N PRO A 33 -24.38 -4.42 0.00
CA PRO A 33 -23.17 -3.62 0.25
C PRO A 33 -22.30 -4.12 1.42
N HIS A 34 -22.92 -4.68 2.47
CA HIS A 34 -22.21 -5.23 3.62
C HIS A 34 -21.39 -6.49 3.29
N LEU A 35 -21.95 -7.40 2.48
CA LEU A 35 -21.26 -8.63 2.04
C LEU A 35 -20.19 -8.32 0.99
N PHE A 36 -20.47 -7.39 0.06
CA PHE A 36 -19.44 -6.92 -0.87
C PHE A 36 -18.24 -6.33 -0.13
N ASN A 37 -18.49 -5.43 0.82
CA ASN A 37 -17.44 -4.83 1.64
C ASN A 37 -16.64 -5.91 2.38
N LEU A 38 -17.29 -6.95 2.93
CA LEU A 38 -16.60 -8.05 3.59
C LEU A 38 -15.66 -8.82 2.64
N TYR A 39 -16.13 -9.26 1.47
CA TYR A 39 -15.29 -9.99 0.51
C TYR A 39 -14.14 -9.14 -0.02
N ASN A 40 -14.42 -7.88 -0.34
CA ASN A 40 -13.42 -6.92 -0.78
C ASN A 40 -12.35 -6.69 0.30
N MET A 41 -12.75 -6.55 1.56
CA MET A 41 -11.86 -6.39 2.70
C MET A 41 -11.01 -7.64 2.97
N ILE A 42 -11.59 -8.84 2.85
CA ILE A 42 -10.85 -10.11 2.95
C ILE A 42 -9.78 -10.17 1.84
N GLY A 43 -10.16 -9.89 0.60
CA GLY A 43 -9.25 -9.84 -0.54
C GLY A 43 -8.10 -8.85 -0.34
N LEU A 44 -8.43 -7.63 0.08
CA LEU A 44 -7.46 -6.59 0.41
C LEU A 44 -6.47 -7.07 1.50
N PHE A 45 -6.97 -7.71 2.56
CA PHE A 45 -6.14 -8.19 3.66
C PHE A 45 -5.22 -9.34 3.23
N ILE A 46 -5.70 -10.27 2.40
CA ILE A 46 -4.87 -11.33 1.82
C ILE A 46 -3.72 -10.72 1.02
N LEU A 47 -4.01 -9.74 0.17
CA LEU A 47 -3.00 -9.05 -0.63
C LEU A 47 -2.00 -8.26 0.23
N ILE A 48 -2.47 -7.60 1.30
CA ILE A 48 -1.60 -6.94 2.28
C ILE A 48 -0.69 -7.95 2.98
N ALA A 49 -1.23 -9.07 3.43
CA ALA A 49 -0.46 -10.13 4.08
C ALA A 49 0.62 -10.69 3.14
N ILE A 50 0.27 -10.98 1.88
CA ILE A 50 1.22 -11.43 0.85
C ILE A 50 2.30 -10.38 0.63
N ASN A 51 1.91 -9.12 0.43
CA ASN A 51 2.83 -8.00 0.24
C ASN A 51 3.82 -7.88 1.41
N THR A 52 3.31 -7.88 2.65
CA THR A 52 4.12 -7.80 3.87
C THR A 52 5.07 -8.99 4.00
N LEU A 53 4.61 -10.21 3.70
CA LEU A 53 5.47 -11.40 3.69
C LEU A 53 6.58 -11.33 2.64
N VAL A 54 6.26 -10.87 1.42
CA VAL A 54 7.24 -10.66 0.34
C VAL A 54 8.30 -9.65 0.77
N LEU A 55 7.87 -8.48 1.26
CA LEU A 55 8.78 -7.42 1.72
C LEU A 55 9.64 -7.89 2.90
N ALA A 56 9.06 -8.64 3.84
CA ALA A 56 9.80 -9.18 4.98
C ALA A 56 10.83 -10.25 4.57
N SER A 57 10.56 -11.01 3.49
CA SER A 57 11.32 -12.21 3.12
C SER A 57 12.40 -11.98 2.06
N PHE A 58 12.20 -11.02 1.16
CA PHE A 58 13.05 -10.83 -0.02
C PHE A 58 13.68 -9.45 -0.06
N LYS A 59 14.94 -9.40 -0.49
CA LYS A 59 15.70 -8.15 -0.65
C LYS A 59 15.25 -7.33 -1.86
N ASN A 60 14.78 -7.99 -2.92
CA ASN A 60 14.23 -7.29 -4.08
C ASN A 60 12.74 -7.05 -3.86
N THR A 61 12.35 -5.77 -3.83
CA THR A 61 10.95 -5.37 -3.66
C THR A 61 10.16 -5.37 -4.97
N LEU A 62 10.80 -5.68 -6.11
CA LEU A 62 10.10 -5.84 -7.39
C LEU A 62 8.98 -6.91 -7.31
N TYR A 63 9.16 -7.93 -6.48
CA TYR A 63 8.17 -8.99 -6.26
C TYR A 63 6.87 -8.50 -5.60
N SER A 64 6.86 -7.31 -4.98
CA SER A 64 5.65 -6.72 -4.39
C SER A 64 4.89 -5.81 -5.36
N LEU A 65 5.40 -5.57 -6.58
CA LEU A 65 4.67 -4.75 -7.56
C LEU A 65 3.28 -5.31 -7.92
N PRO A 66 3.09 -6.63 -8.16
CA PRO A 66 1.76 -7.15 -8.47
C PRO A 66 0.74 -6.87 -7.36
N THR A 67 1.14 -6.96 -6.10
CA THR A 67 0.27 -6.65 -4.95
C THR A 67 -0.02 -5.15 -4.84
N ILE A 68 0.97 -4.28 -5.07
CA ILE A 68 0.75 -2.82 -5.08
C ILE A 68 -0.25 -2.41 -6.16
N ILE A 69 -0.05 -2.92 -7.39
CA ILE A 69 -0.93 -2.63 -8.52
C ILE A 69 -2.35 -3.10 -8.19
N SER A 70 -2.48 -4.28 -7.56
CA SER A 70 -3.77 -4.81 -7.12
C SER A 70 -4.49 -3.90 -6.11
N PHE A 71 -3.76 -3.25 -5.20
CA PHE A 71 -4.36 -2.28 -4.27
C PHE A 71 -5.01 -1.10 -5.00
N LEU A 72 -4.43 -0.64 -6.13
CA LEU A 72 -5.00 0.45 -6.92
C LEU A 72 -6.38 0.09 -7.50
N PHE A 73 -6.62 -1.18 -7.79
CA PHE A 73 -7.90 -1.65 -8.31
C PHE A 73 -8.94 -1.86 -7.20
N ILE A 74 -8.54 -2.47 -6.08
CA ILE A 74 -9.45 -2.80 -4.98
C ILE A 74 -9.90 -1.55 -4.21
N ILE A 75 -8.99 -0.60 -3.97
CA ILE A 75 -9.24 0.59 -3.15
C ILE A 75 -9.98 1.69 -3.97
N ASN A 76 -10.15 1.51 -5.28
CA ASN A 76 -10.86 2.47 -6.13
C ASN A 76 -12.37 2.44 -5.88
N LYS A 77 -12.79 3.08 -4.79
CA LYS A 77 -14.18 3.41 -4.49
C LYS A 77 -14.27 4.92 -4.29
N ALA A 78 -14.97 5.59 -5.21
CA ALA A 78 -15.07 7.05 -5.26
C ALA A 78 -15.72 7.72 -4.03
N THR A 79 -16.26 6.93 -3.09
CA THR A 79 -17.07 7.41 -1.95
C THR A 79 -16.53 7.00 -0.57
N ILE A 80 -15.24 6.71 -0.43
CA ILE A 80 -14.64 6.48 0.90
C ILE A 80 -14.45 7.85 1.59
N SER A 81 -15.35 8.19 2.53
CA SER A 81 -15.17 9.34 3.43
C SER A 81 -14.27 8.99 4.62
N PHE A 82 -13.64 9.99 5.24
CA PHE A 82 -12.82 9.78 6.45
C PHE A 82 -13.62 9.17 7.63
N GLU A 83 -14.90 9.51 7.77
CA GLU A 83 -15.80 8.87 8.75
C GLU A 83 -15.98 7.37 8.48
N SER A 84 -16.01 6.98 7.20
CA SER A 84 -16.09 5.58 6.80
C SER A 84 -14.81 4.81 7.14
N VAL A 85 -13.65 5.47 7.21
CA VAL A 85 -12.38 4.82 7.54
C VAL A 85 -12.19 4.65 9.04
N SER A 86 -12.69 5.59 9.85
CA SER A 86 -12.58 5.55 11.32
C SER A 86 -13.63 4.65 11.98
N ALA A 87 -14.81 4.49 11.38
CA ALA A 87 -15.88 3.63 11.92
C ALA A 87 -15.58 2.12 11.82
N PHE A 88 -14.67 1.72 10.92
CA PHE A 88 -14.24 0.33 10.79
C PHE A 88 -12.82 0.20 11.34
N GLY A 89 -12.64 -0.49 12.47
CA GLY A 89 -11.30 -0.77 13.03
C GLY A 89 -10.40 -1.60 12.09
N PHE A 90 -11.00 -2.28 11.10
CA PHE A 90 -10.30 -3.12 10.15
C PHE A 90 -9.39 -2.35 9.18
N PRO A 91 -9.81 -1.28 8.47
CA PRO A 91 -8.92 -0.42 7.71
C PRO A 91 -7.67 0.04 8.47
N LEU A 92 -7.82 0.45 9.74
CA LEU A 92 -6.69 0.86 10.57
C LEU A 92 -5.72 -0.29 10.84
N PHE A 93 -6.25 -1.48 11.17
CA PHE A 93 -5.45 -2.69 11.34
C PHE A 93 -4.74 -3.09 10.03
N ALA A 94 -5.46 -3.13 8.91
CA ALA A 94 -4.92 -3.48 7.60
C ALA A 94 -3.81 -2.51 7.17
N PHE A 95 -4.01 -1.20 7.37
CA PHE A 95 -3.00 -0.18 7.11
C PHE A 95 -1.76 -0.35 7.99
N SER A 96 -1.94 -0.69 9.26
CA SER A 96 -0.83 -0.97 10.18
C SER A 96 0.01 -2.17 9.70
N VAL A 97 -0.65 -3.26 9.29
CA VAL A 97 0.02 -4.45 8.73
C VAL A 97 0.75 -4.14 7.43
N PHE A 98 0.17 -3.28 6.58
CA PHE A 98 0.80 -2.83 5.35
C PHE A 98 2.10 -2.05 5.63
N LEU A 99 2.11 -1.16 6.62
CA LEU A 99 3.31 -0.40 7.02
C LEU A 99 4.39 -1.26 7.67
N LEU A 100 4.02 -2.36 8.34
CA LEU A 100 4.99 -3.29 8.93
C LEU A 100 5.92 -3.92 7.88
N GLY A 101 5.43 -4.17 6.66
CA GLY A 101 6.23 -4.76 5.57
C GLY A 101 7.50 -3.96 5.26
N PRO A 102 7.38 -2.68 4.86
CA PRO A 102 8.52 -1.79 4.66
C PRO A 102 9.41 -1.64 5.89
N LEU A 103 8.83 -1.52 7.10
CA LEU A 103 9.60 -1.40 8.34
C LEU A 103 10.50 -2.62 8.59
N ILE A 104 9.92 -3.83 8.50
CA ILE A 104 10.66 -5.10 8.63
C ILE A 104 11.74 -5.17 7.55
N HIS A 105 11.42 -4.79 6.32
CA HIS A 105 12.37 -4.79 5.20
C HIS A 105 13.57 -3.88 5.49
N PHE A 106 13.34 -2.67 6.01
CA PHE A 106 14.40 -1.74 6.38
C PHE A 106 15.30 -2.31 7.49
N ILE A 107 14.69 -2.85 8.55
CA ILE A 107 15.43 -3.42 9.70
C ILE A 107 16.29 -4.60 9.24
N ARG A 108 15.71 -5.50 8.43
CA ARG A 108 16.35 -6.75 8.01
C ARG A 108 17.43 -6.54 6.95
N PHE A 109 17.12 -5.81 5.89
CA PHE A 109 17.98 -5.72 4.70
C PHE A 109 18.85 -4.46 4.65
N LYS A 110 18.58 -3.49 5.54
CA LYS A 110 19.33 -2.23 5.70
C LYS A 110 19.65 -1.58 4.35
N PRO A 111 18.64 -1.34 3.49
CA PRO A 111 18.88 -0.77 2.16
C PRO A 111 19.49 0.63 2.28
N LYS A 112 20.40 0.96 1.36
CA LYS A 112 20.96 2.31 1.27
C LYS A 112 19.95 3.20 0.54
N MET A 113 19.55 4.29 1.19
CA MET A 113 18.58 5.23 0.62
C MET A 113 19.15 5.87 -0.65
N LYS A 114 18.37 5.83 -1.72
CA LYS A 114 18.70 6.43 -3.02
C LYS A 114 17.74 7.57 -3.33
N LYS A 115 18.30 8.67 -3.83
CA LYS A 115 17.53 9.76 -4.42
C LYS A 115 17.27 9.42 -5.89
N GLY A 116 16.16 8.76 -6.18
CA GLY A 116 15.76 8.48 -7.56
C GLY A 116 15.40 9.76 -8.32
N ILE A 117 15.09 9.65 -9.62
CA ILE A 117 14.82 10.77 -10.53
C ILE A 117 13.76 11.74 -9.99
N PHE A 118 12.66 11.23 -9.43
CA PHE A 118 11.54 12.04 -8.93
C PHE A 118 11.64 12.41 -7.45
N PHE A 119 12.81 12.24 -6.81
CA PHE A 119 12.98 12.52 -5.38
C PHE A 119 12.59 13.96 -5.04
N LEU A 120 13.04 14.92 -5.85
CA LEU A 120 12.72 16.33 -5.64
C LEU A 120 11.23 16.61 -5.88
N GLY A 121 10.64 16.06 -6.94
CA GLY A 121 9.22 16.23 -7.24
C GLY A 121 8.30 15.73 -6.13
N PHE A 122 8.48 14.48 -5.69
CA PHE A 122 7.70 13.94 -4.57
C PHE A 122 8.04 14.61 -3.24
N GLY A 123 9.28 15.07 -3.05
CA GLY A 123 9.68 15.84 -1.87
C GLY A 123 8.96 17.19 -1.80
N LEU A 124 8.85 17.91 -2.92
CA LEU A 124 8.10 19.16 -3.00
C LEU A 124 6.59 18.96 -2.80
N ILE A 125 6.02 17.87 -3.32
CA ILE A 125 4.63 17.50 -3.05
C ILE A 125 4.44 17.21 -1.56
N ALA A 126 5.33 16.43 -0.93
CA ALA A 126 5.24 16.20 0.51
C ALA A 126 5.29 17.50 1.31
N LEU A 127 6.18 18.43 0.94
CA LEU A 127 6.27 19.74 1.56
C LEU A 127 5.00 20.58 1.35
N SER A 128 4.40 20.58 0.17
CA SER A 128 3.18 21.37 -0.07
C SER A 128 2.00 20.91 0.78
N TYR A 129 1.96 19.64 1.19
CA TYR A 129 0.96 19.10 2.12
C TYR A 129 1.27 19.40 3.60
N LEU A 130 2.54 19.66 3.95
CA LEU A 130 2.98 19.96 5.31
C LEU A 130 3.02 21.45 5.63
N ILE A 131 3.34 22.31 4.65
CA ILE A 131 3.47 23.77 4.83
C ILE A 131 2.18 24.40 5.42
N PRO A 132 0.95 24.03 5.01
CA PRO A 132 -0.29 24.53 5.61
C PRO A 132 -0.34 24.40 7.13
N LEU A 133 0.23 23.33 7.71
CA LEU A 133 0.21 23.09 9.17
C LEU A 133 0.90 24.18 10.00
N ILE A 134 1.70 25.05 9.36
CA ILE A 134 2.43 26.14 10.03
C ILE A 134 1.56 27.39 10.17
N TYR A 135 0.70 27.67 9.19
CA TYR A 135 -0.01 28.96 9.09
C TYR A 135 -1.54 28.84 9.10
N THR A 136 -2.11 27.64 8.97
CA THR A 136 -3.55 27.42 9.18
C THR A 136 -3.83 27.05 10.63
N PRO A 137 -5.02 27.34 11.16
CA PRO A 137 -5.45 26.82 12.44
C PRO A 137 -5.28 25.30 12.52
N PHE A 138 -4.84 24.81 13.69
CA PHE A 138 -4.63 23.38 13.87
C PHE A 138 -5.98 22.64 13.90
N GLU A 139 -6.17 21.76 12.92
CA GLU A 139 -7.34 20.90 12.83
C GLU A 139 -6.91 19.43 12.78
N ILE A 140 -7.46 18.62 13.70
CA ILE A 140 -7.14 17.18 13.78
C ILE A 140 -7.50 16.46 12.46
N ALA A 141 -8.57 16.92 11.81
CA ALA A 141 -9.03 16.39 10.52
C ALA A 141 -8.02 16.62 9.37
N ALA A 142 -7.12 17.59 9.50
CA ALA A 142 -6.09 17.87 8.49
C ALA A 142 -4.89 16.91 8.56
N ILE A 143 -4.67 16.25 9.70
CA ILE A 143 -3.50 15.37 9.93
C ILE A 143 -3.41 14.23 8.89
N PRO A 144 -4.47 13.44 8.62
CA PRO A 144 -4.40 12.35 7.64
C PRO A 144 -4.08 12.84 6.22
N VAL A 145 -4.63 14.00 5.84
CA VAL A 145 -4.42 14.60 4.53
C VAL A 145 -2.96 15.07 4.41
N SER A 146 -2.45 15.80 5.39
CA SER A 146 -1.07 16.29 5.41
C SER A 146 -0.04 15.17 5.43
N LEU A 147 -0.34 14.04 6.08
CA LEU A 147 0.53 12.86 6.07
C LEU A 147 0.55 12.13 4.73
N MET A 148 -0.49 12.26 3.89
CA MET A 148 -0.60 11.57 2.62
C MET A 148 0.57 11.91 1.66
N GLY A 149 0.91 13.19 1.55
CA GLY A 149 2.06 13.63 0.74
C GLY A 149 3.38 13.02 1.23
N THR A 150 3.55 12.92 2.54
CA THR A 150 4.75 12.33 3.16
C THR A 150 4.79 10.81 2.98
N LEU A 151 3.64 10.14 3.07
CA LEU A 151 3.51 8.70 2.80
C LEU A 151 3.87 8.37 1.35
N PHE A 152 3.34 9.12 0.38
CA PHE A 152 3.70 8.93 -1.03
C PHE A 152 5.19 9.10 -1.28
N PHE A 153 5.79 10.14 -0.70
CA PHE A 153 7.23 10.34 -0.79
C PHE A 153 8.01 9.19 -0.13
N GLY A 154 7.61 8.74 1.06
CA GLY A 154 8.23 7.62 1.77
C GLY A 154 8.19 6.32 0.96
N VAL A 155 7.03 5.99 0.38
CA VAL A 155 6.86 4.83 -0.51
C VAL A 155 7.76 4.94 -1.74
N TYR A 156 7.79 6.11 -2.38
CA TYR A 156 8.66 6.36 -3.53
C TYR A 156 10.14 6.13 -3.19
N VAL A 157 10.62 6.70 -2.09
CA VAL A 157 12.01 6.55 -1.65
C VAL A 157 12.31 5.09 -1.30
N PHE A 158 11.38 4.40 -0.63
CA PHE A 158 11.51 2.99 -0.31
C PHE A 158 11.74 2.14 -1.56
N TYR A 159 10.84 2.23 -2.55
CA TYR A 159 10.95 1.44 -3.79
C TYR A 159 12.18 1.82 -4.61
N SER A 160 12.48 3.12 -4.73
CA SER A 160 13.70 3.60 -5.41
C SER A 160 15.00 3.06 -4.78
N SER A 161 14.98 2.74 -3.48
CA SER A 161 16.14 2.27 -2.74
C SER A 161 16.27 0.75 -2.69
N THR A 162 15.18 0.02 -2.94
CA THR A 162 15.08 -1.42 -2.68
C THR A 162 14.82 -2.27 -3.92
N MET A 163 14.22 -1.69 -4.97
CA MET A 163 14.02 -2.39 -6.24
C MET A 163 15.35 -2.66 -6.93
N LYS A 164 15.50 -3.87 -7.45
CA LYS A 164 16.67 -4.33 -8.20
C LYS A 164 16.26 -5.02 -9.49
#